data_AF-A0A177MVQ7-F1
#
_entry.id   AF-A0A177MVQ7-F1
#
_cell.length_a   1.000
_cell.length_b   1.000
_cell.length_c   1.000
_cell.angle_alpha   90.00
_cell.angle_beta   90.00
_cell.angle_gamma   90.00
#
_symmetry.space_group_name_H-M   'P 1'
#
loop_
_entity.id
_entity.type
_entity.pdbx_description
1 polymer ?
#
loop_
_entity_poly.entity_id
_entity_poly.type
_entity_poly.pdbx_seq_one_letter_code
_entity_poly.pdbx_strand_id
1 'polypeptide(L)'
;MLMKYQQQTLAIELLNLHAKVKIAHQATGIPVKLLRQTYRQLDGRSPSRGSIKFSTRGLTGSRRKYKDVTLFAVCYRAASNKSADNQIQTLISAFDAYKRSYP
;
A
#
# COMPACT_ATOMS: atom_id res chain seq x y z
N MET A 1 -4.30 23.94 -6.10
CA MET A 1 -4.99 22.95 -6.97
C MET A 1 -4.16 21.68 -7.15
N LEU A 2 -2.85 21.81 -7.45
CA LEU A 2 -1.89 20.70 -7.57
C LEU A 2 -1.89 19.69 -6.41
N MET A 3 -1.93 20.15 -5.16
CA MET A 3 -1.92 19.27 -3.97
C MET A 3 -3.13 18.31 -3.93
N LYS A 4 -4.32 18.79 -4.32
CA LYS A 4 -5.53 17.93 -4.38
C LYS A 4 -5.42 16.88 -5.49
N TYR A 5 -4.83 17.26 -6.62
CA TYR A 5 -4.59 16.33 -7.73
C TYR A 5 -3.58 15.25 -7.33
N GLN A 6 -2.45 15.63 -6.72
CA GLN A 6 -1.44 14.67 -6.22
C GLN A 6 -2.01 13.69 -5.19
N GLN A 7 -2.85 14.17 -4.25
CA GLN A 7 -3.54 13.31 -3.29
C GLN A 7 -4.49 12.30 -3.97
N GLN A 8 -5.20 12.73 -5.01
CA GLN A 8 -6.10 11.86 -5.77
C GLN A 8 -5.33 10.82 -6.59
N THR A 9 -4.25 11.21 -7.25
CA THR A 9 -3.39 10.30 -8.00
C THR A 9 -2.80 9.23 -7.09
N LEU A 10 -2.25 9.64 -5.94
CA LEU A 10 -1.73 8.71 -4.93
C LEU A 10 -2.81 7.78 -4.38
N ALA A 11 -4.01 8.29 -4.16
CA ALA A 11 -5.13 7.46 -3.72
C ALA A 11 -5.47 6.38 -4.75
N ILE A 12 -5.54 6.74 -6.04
CA ILE A 12 -5.83 5.78 -7.12
C ILE A 12 -4.74 4.72 -7.20
N GLU A 13 -3.48 5.11 -7.12
CA GLU A 13 -2.33 4.19 -7.14
C GLU A 13 -2.41 3.18 -5.99
N LEU A 14 -2.64 3.65 -4.76
CA LEU A 14 -2.82 2.78 -3.60
C LEU A 14 -4.02 1.84 -3.72
N LEU A 15 -5.15 2.32 -4.27
CA LEU A 15 -6.33 1.49 -4.45
C LEU A 15 -6.14 0.43 -5.56
N ASN A 16 -5.39 0.74 -6.62
CA ASN A 16 -5.01 -0.23 -7.67
C ASN A 16 -4.10 -1.34 -7.12
N LEU A 17 -3.24 -1.03 -6.15
CA LEU A 17 -2.46 -2.03 -5.40
C LEU A 17 -3.30 -2.82 -4.38
N HIS A 18 -4.63 -2.64 -4.39
CA HIS A 18 -5.58 -3.18 -3.42
C HIS A 18 -5.24 -2.87 -1.96
N ALA A 19 -4.63 -1.70 -1.70
CA ALA A 19 -4.39 -1.26 -0.33
C ALA A 19 -5.72 -1.14 0.44
N LYS A 20 -5.68 -1.45 1.74
CA LYS A 20 -6.86 -1.21 2.60
C LYS A 20 -7.20 0.27 2.57
N VAL A 21 -8.49 0.59 2.44
CA VAL A 21 -8.98 1.98 2.40
C VAL A 21 -8.50 2.83 3.58
N LYS A 22 -8.31 2.24 4.77
CA LYS A 22 -7.76 2.93 5.93
C LYS A 22 -6.31 3.41 5.69
N ILE A 23 -5.49 2.62 5.00
CA ILE A 23 -4.11 2.99 4.62
C ILE A 23 -4.16 4.14 3.60
N ALA A 24 -5.00 4.01 2.57
CA ALA A 24 -5.18 5.08 1.58
C ALA A 24 -5.66 6.39 2.22
N HIS A 25 -6.56 6.33 3.20
CA HIS A 25 -7.01 7.51 3.97
C HIS A 25 -5.87 8.13 4.78
N GLN A 26 -5.08 7.32 5.50
CA GLN A 26 -3.93 7.81 6.27
C GLN A 26 -2.85 8.45 5.38
N ALA A 27 -2.63 7.88 4.19
CA ALA A 27 -1.65 8.36 3.23
C ALA A 27 -2.06 9.65 2.50
N THR A 28 -3.36 9.83 2.22
CA THR A 28 -3.85 10.87 1.29
C THR A 28 -4.71 11.93 1.97
N GLY A 29 -5.23 11.67 3.18
CA GLY A 29 -6.20 12.53 3.87
C GLY A 29 -7.62 12.51 3.27
N ILE A 30 -7.84 11.80 2.17
CA ILE A 30 -9.14 11.76 1.49
C ILE A 30 -10.17 11.04 2.35
N PRO A 31 -11.42 11.54 2.48
CA PRO A 31 -12.45 10.88 3.27
C PRO A 31 -12.69 9.43 2.87
N VAL A 32 -12.79 8.54 3.87
CA VAL A 32 -13.01 7.09 3.69
C VAL A 32 -14.23 6.80 2.80
N LYS A 33 -15.30 7.59 2.90
CA LYS A 33 -16.50 7.43 2.07
C LYS A 33 -16.18 7.57 0.58
N LEU A 34 -15.39 8.57 0.21
CA LEU A 34 -14.98 8.82 -1.17
C LEU A 34 -14.08 7.69 -1.65
N LEU A 35 -13.06 7.31 -0.86
CA LEU A 35 -12.15 6.21 -1.22
C LEU A 35 -12.88 4.87 -1.41
N ARG A 36 -13.93 4.59 -0.64
CA ARG A 36 -14.78 3.39 -0.85
C ARG A 36 -15.55 3.44 -2.16
N GLN A 37 -16.05 4.62 -2.54
CA GLN A 37 -16.72 4.81 -3.83
C GLN A 37 -15.73 4.62 -4.98
N THR A 38 -14.56 5.25 -4.90
CA THR A 38 -13.48 5.10 -5.88
C THR A 38 -13.04 3.64 -6.02
N TYR A 39 -12.85 2.92 -4.90
CA TYR A 39 -12.50 1.50 -4.95
C TYR A 39 -13.55 0.65 -5.66
N ARG A 40 -14.84 0.93 -5.45
CA ARG A 40 -15.93 0.23 -6.14
C ARG A 40 -15.95 0.52 -7.64
N GLN A 41 -15.63 1.76 -8.02
CA GLN A 41 -15.53 2.15 -9.43
C GLN A 41 -14.37 1.45 -10.13
N LEU A 42 -13.24 1.26 -9.44
CA LEU A 42 -12.04 0.62 -9.99
C LEU A 42 -12.13 -0.92 -10.03
N ASP A 43 -12.55 -1.55 -8.93
CA ASP A 43 -12.46 -3.00 -8.72
C ASP A 43 -13.83 -3.71 -8.83
N GLY A 44 -14.91 -2.96 -9.09
CA GLY A 44 -16.29 -3.48 -9.18
C GLY A 44 -16.89 -4.03 -7.88
N ARG A 45 -16.10 -4.11 -6.80
CA ARG A 45 -16.47 -4.72 -5.52
C ARG A 45 -16.24 -3.79 -4.33
N SER A 46 -16.86 -4.13 -3.20
CA SER A 46 -16.62 -3.38 -1.96
C SER A 46 -15.26 -3.73 -1.36
N PRO A 47 -14.52 -2.74 -0.84
CA PRO A 47 -13.23 -3.00 -0.18
C PRO A 47 -13.41 -3.82 1.09
N SER A 48 -12.39 -4.61 1.42
CA SER A 48 -12.35 -5.45 2.63
C SER A 48 -12.72 -4.65 3.89
N ARG A 49 -13.65 -5.22 4.67
CA ARG A 49 -14.12 -4.66 5.94
C ARG A 49 -13.21 -5.13 7.08
N GLY A 50 -13.13 -4.34 8.15
CA GLY A 50 -12.39 -4.69 9.37
C GLY A 50 -11.18 -3.80 9.66
N SER A 51 -10.65 -3.95 10.87
CA SER A 51 -9.46 -3.23 11.33
C SER A 51 -8.18 -3.75 10.69
N ILE A 52 -7.14 -2.91 10.71
CA ILE A 52 -5.77 -3.37 10.46
C ILE A 52 -5.27 -3.88 11.81
N LYS A 53 -4.93 -5.16 11.87
CA LYS A 53 -4.31 -5.76 13.04
C LYS A 53 -2.79 -5.69 12.85
N PHE A 54 -2.11 -4.99 13.73
CA PHE A 54 -0.65 -4.95 13.75
C PHE A 54 -0.15 -6.03 14.71
N SER A 55 0.57 -7.01 14.18
CA SER A 55 1.16 -8.07 14.99
C SER A 55 2.39 -8.62 14.29
N THR A 56 3.55 -8.53 14.95
CA THR A 56 4.78 -9.13 14.46
C THR A 56 4.58 -10.63 14.23
N ARG A 57 3.99 -11.34 15.19
CA ARG A 57 3.63 -12.77 15.05
C ARG A 57 2.65 -13.01 13.90
N GLY A 58 1.72 -12.09 13.65
CA GLY A 58 0.81 -12.18 12.50
C GLY A 58 1.53 -12.16 11.14
N LEU A 59 2.65 -11.43 11.07
CA LEU A 59 3.51 -11.25 9.90
C LEU A 59 4.62 -12.31 9.80
N THR A 60 5.12 -12.85 10.91
CA THR A 60 6.28 -13.76 10.93
C THR A 60 5.97 -15.18 11.40
N GLY A 61 4.73 -15.45 11.80
CA GLY A 61 4.35 -16.68 12.49
C GLY A 61 4.38 -17.97 11.66
N SER A 62 4.66 -17.90 10.36
CA SER A 62 4.93 -19.08 9.54
C SER A 62 6.12 -18.83 8.64
N ARG A 63 6.81 -19.92 8.23
CA ARG A 63 8.00 -19.82 7.37
C ARG A 63 7.70 -19.11 6.05
N ARG A 64 6.51 -19.32 5.47
CA ARG A 64 6.08 -18.63 4.24
C ARG A 64 5.99 -17.13 4.47
N LYS A 65 5.25 -16.71 5.50
CA LYS A 65 5.08 -15.27 5.80
C LYS A 65 6.41 -14.61 6.19
N TYR A 66 7.26 -15.32 6.92
CA TYR A 66 8.60 -14.84 7.25
C TYR A 66 9.41 -14.54 6.00
N LYS A 67 9.43 -15.47 5.02
CA LYS A 67 10.08 -15.24 3.72
C LYS A 67 9.51 -14.03 2.98
N ASP A 68 8.18 -13.93 2.90
CA ASP A 68 7.49 -12.81 2.23
C ASP A 68 7.89 -11.46 2.86
N VAL A 69 7.88 -11.38 4.19
CA VAL A 69 8.26 -10.18 4.95
C VAL A 69 9.74 -9.86 4.78
N THR A 70 10.63 -10.85 4.83
CA THR A 70 12.07 -10.64 4.63
C THR A 70 12.36 -10.14 3.22
N LEU A 71 11.75 -10.74 2.19
CA LEU A 71 11.93 -10.32 0.81
C LEU A 71 11.46 -8.89 0.61
N PHE A 72 10.25 -8.56 1.11
CA PHE A 72 9.75 -7.19 1.06
C PHE A 72 10.68 -6.21 1.81
N ALA A 73 11.20 -6.58 2.97
CA ALA A 73 12.13 -5.74 3.73
C ALA A 73 13.44 -5.45 2.96
N VAL A 74 13.95 -6.43 2.20
CA VAL A 74 15.11 -6.25 1.32
C VAL A 74 14.77 -5.29 0.18
N CYS A 75 13.62 -5.47 -0.49
CA CYS A 75 13.15 -4.56 -1.53
C CYS A 75 13.00 -3.13 -1.00
N TYR A 76 12.47 -2.97 0.21
CA TYR A 76 12.32 -1.66 0.85
C TYR A 76 13.65 -0.99 1.13
N ARG A 77 14.63 -1.71 1.70
CA ARG A 77 15.97 -1.18 1.93
C ARG A 77 16.67 -0.77 0.63
N ALA A 78 16.51 -1.56 -0.43
CA ALA A 78 17.07 -1.24 -1.73
C ALA A 78 16.43 0.02 -2.35
N ALA A 79 15.11 0.19 -2.18
CA ALA A 79 14.39 1.38 -2.63
C ALA A 79 14.74 2.63 -1.80
N SER A 80 14.84 2.50 -0.48
CA SER A 80 15.16 3.62 0.42
C SER A 80 16.56 4.18 0.22
N ASN A 81 17.50 3.35 -0.23
CA ASN A 81 18.88 3.79 -0.50
C ASN A 81 19.01 4.56 -1.83
N LYS A 82 18.01 4.49 -2.71
CA LYS A 82 18.05 5.09 -4.05
C LYS A 82 17.21 6.36 -4.17
N SER A 83 16.13 6.48 -3.39
CA SER A 83 15.16 7.56 -3.59
C SER A 83 15.28 8.67 -2.55
N ALA A 84 15.30 9.92 -3.03
CA ALA A 84 15.06 11.12 -2.23
C ALA A 84 13.56 11.39 -2.01
N ASP A 85 12.69 10.51 -2.51
CA ASP A 85 11.25 10.67 -2.52
C ASP A 85 10.58 10.46 -1.16
N ASN A 86 9.34 10.93 -1.07
CA ASN A 86 8.43 10.76 0.04
C ASN A 86 8.28 9.28 0.45
N GLN A 87 8.17 9.00 1.76
CA GLN A 87 8.17 7.65 2.35
C GLN A 87 7.14 6.70 1.70
N ILE A 88 5.98 7.23 1.28
CA ILE A 88 4.92 6.44 0.64
C ILE A 88 5.36 5.97 -0.76
N GLN A 89 6.08 6.80 -1.52
CA GLN A 89 6.56 6.42 -2.86
C GLN A 89 7.63 5.33 -2.77
N THR A 90 8.48 5.40 -1.74
CA THR A 90 9.45 4.34 -1.43
C THR A 90 8.74 3.02 -1.10
N LEU A 91 7.63 3.05 -0.35
CA LEU A 91 6.81 1.86 -0.07
C LEU A 91 6.17 1.27 -1.33
N ILE A 92 5.61 2.12 -2.20
CA ILE A 92 5.01 1.68 -3.46
C ILE A 92 6.07 1.02 -4.35
N SER A 93 7.21 1.68 -4.53
CA SER A 93 8.32 1.15 -5.33
C SER A 93 8.86 -0.18 -4.79
N ALA A 94 8.95 -0.30 -3.46
CA ALA A 94 9.35 -1.54 -2.80
C ALA A 94 8.33 -2.66 -3.01
N PHE A 95 7.04 -2.35 -2.96
CA PHE A 95 5.96 -3.32 -3.18
C PHE A 95 5.94 -3.83 -4.62
N ASP A 96 6.13 -2.95 -5.59
CA ASP A 96 6.23 -3.33 -7.00
C ASP A 96 7.44 -4.23 -7.26
N ALA A 97 8.60 -3.90 -6.68
CA ALA A 97 9.80 -4.75 -6.77
C ALA A 97 9.57 -6.14 -6.15
N TYR A 98 8.92 -6.18 -4.99
CA TYR A 98 8.52 -7.42 -4.32
C TYR A 98 7.59 -8.26 -5.21
N LYS A 99 6.55 -7.64 -5.80
CA LYS A 99 5.60 -8.32 -6.69
C LYS A 99 6.24 -8.88 -7.95
N ARG A 100 7.20 -8.16 -8.55
CA ARG A 100 7.97 -8.66 -9.71
C ARG A 100 8.87 -9.84 -9.35
N SER A 101 9.38 -9.87 -8.12
CA SER A 101 10.29 -10.91 -7.64
C SER A 101 9.57 -12.18 -7.16
N TYR A 102 8.24 -12.09 -6.95
CA TYR A 102 7.44 -13.16 -6.36
C TYR A 102 6.01 -13.18 -6.96
N PRO A 103 5.85 -13.74 -8.18
CA PRO A 103 4.55 -13.83 -8.87
C PRO A 103 3.55 -14.76 -8.14
#